data_AF-A0A2S5CQQ5-F1
#
_entry.id   AF-A0A2S5CQQ5-F1
#
_cell.length_a   1.000
_cell.length_b   1.000
_cell.length_c   1.000
_cell.angle_alpha   90.00
_cell.angle_beta   90.00
_cell.angle_gamma   90.00
#
_symmetry.space_group_name_H-M   'P 1'
#
loop_
_entity.id
_entity.type
_entity.pdbx_description
1 polymer ?
#
loop_
_entity_poly.entity_id
_entity_poly.type
_entity_poly.pdbx_seq_one_letter_code
_entity_poly.pdbx_strand_id
1 'polypeptide(L)'
;MAFTLNKPAPRYLALVAGLLLAAPGFADPSPAEAVIQDLVTRAQAAMASGHPQQAAELYDKAAGFGESAAAEIGMVRAYLQAGEFRKTIAFANLVAAEHPDVNDTAALLAYLEDREGQTVPALAKINAALQNHPHDAALMGAYSEILIDRMAIPQALKELDAWIAKNPPHGDIYRLRARAALAAGDTEAVAVWRLKAALAYEANGELDAAKPLRAWLARLPGATPPDTASPTPPAATTSRWPAPYFAALPLTTNAVTSGNGFVVDQGRRVVTNASLVANGAKDIWVRNGLGEVRAAQVEKVLPEQGLALLRLPQAYPKVWSLPGLMPMPKQLKFCFVFGYPVTDGVEAGYPLVAPSVVVRPEVGVGGLMQMSGSLGGADNSGSPVFDPSGQLIGMTLGPHEPLKGITDRDSLLGKGAFAVRAEALRALVPKTAQARPKRGKAHTVNPSVEELYEKLQPAVVQVVVAN
;
A
#
# COMPACT_ATOMS: atom_id res chain seq x y z
N MET A 1 72.49 -29.83 53.23
CA MET A 1 73.24 -29.19 52.13
C MET A 1 72.36 -29.25 50.90
N ALA A 2 71.82 -28.11 50.50
CA ALA A 2 70.75 -27.99 49.51
C ALA A 2 71.32 -27.73 48.10
N PHE A 3 70.75 -28.41 47.11
CA PHE A 3 71.05 -28.28 45.68
C PHE A 3 70.61 -26.92 45.14
N THR A 4 71.49 -26.28 44.38
CA THR A 4 71.28 -24.97 43.74
C THR A 4 70.60 -25.10 42.38
N LEU A 5 69.60 -24.23 42.17
CA LEU A 5 68.85 -24.05 40.94
C LEU A 5 69.68 -23.37 39.84
N ASN A 6 69.46 -23.82 38.60
CA ASN A 6 69.94 -23.20 37.37
C ASN A 6 69.00 -22.05 36.94
N LYS A 7 69.57 -20.95 36.41
CA LYS A 7 68.87 -19.74 35.91
C LYS A 7 69.32 -19.41 34.46
N PRO A 8 68.62 -18.52 33.73
CA PRO A 8 68.23 -18.71 32.33
C PRO A 8 69.11 -18.00 31.29
N ALA A 9 68.91 -18.33 30.00
CA ALA A 9 69.47 -17.61 28.84
C ALA A 9 68.36 -16.94 27.99
N PRO A 10 68.66 -15.84 27.26
CA PRO A 10 67.67 -14.92 26.70
C PRO A 10 67.41 -15.08 25.19
N ARG A 11 66.38 -14.34 24.76
CA ARG A 11 65.74 -14.24 23.44
C ARG A 11 66.59 -13.59 22.32
N TYR A 12 66.21 -13.93 21.08
CA TYR A 12 65.98 -13.08 19.89
C TYR A 12 66.74 -13.49 18.62
N LEU A 13 66.01 -14.09 17.67
CA LEU A 13 66.04 -13.79 16.22
C LEU A 13 65.06 -14.75 15.52
N ALA A 14 63.85 -14.28 15.24
CA ALA A 14 62.94 -14.94 14.32
C ALA A 14 62.59 -13.97 13.19
N LEU A 15 62.85 -14.44 11.97
CA LEU A 15 62.63 -13.79 10.69
C LEU A 15 61.20 -13.24 10.56
N VAL A 16 61.11 -12.00 10.07
CA VAL A 16 59.88 -11.39 9.56
C VAL A 16 59.61 -11.99 8.17
N ALA A 17 58.60 -12.86 8.06
CA ALA A 17 57.95 -13.17 6.80
C ALA A 17 56.82 -12.14 6.59
N GLY A 18 56.89 -11.42 5.47
CA GLY A 18 55.99 -10.31 5.17
C GLY A 18 54.52 -10.73 5.10
N LEU A 19 53.68 -10.03 5.86
CA LEU A 19 52.25 -9.94 5.60
C LEU A 19 52.06 -9.16 4.29
N LEU A 20 51.65 -9.84 3.22
CA LEU A 20 50.90 -9.17 2.16
C LEU A 20 49.51 -8.87 2.72
N LEU A 21 49.18 -7.59 2.86
CA LEU A 21 47.81 -7.10 2.97
C LEU A 21 47.11 -7.41 1.64
N ALA A 22 46.34 -8.49 1.60
CA ALA A 22 45.35 -8.67 0.56
C ALA A 22 44.26 -7.61 0.76
N ALA A 23 44.10 -6.71 -0.20
CA ALA A 23 42.90 -5.91 -0.34
C ALA A 23 41.68 -6.84 -0.38
N PRO A 24 40.47 -6.42 0.07
CA PRO A 24 39.28 -7.23 -0.12
C PRO A 24 39.04 -7.36 -1.62
N GLY A 25 39.48 -8.47 -2.20
CA GLY A 25 39.15 -8.85 -3.55
C GLY A 25 37.66 -9.13 -3.59
N PHE A 26 36.96 -8.46 -4.48
CA PHE A 26 35.65 -8.92 -4.95
C PHE A 26 35.86 -10.32 -5.52
N ALA A 27 35.63 -11.36 -4.72
CA ALA A 27 35.55 -12.70 -5.23
C ALA A 27 34.35 -12.75 -6.18
N ASP A 28 34.54 -13.29 -7.37
CA ASP A 28 33.42 -13.53 -8.29
C ASP A 28 32.37 -14.39 -7.56
N PRO A 29 31.07 -14.07 -7.69
CA PRO A 29 30.02 -14.86 -7.06
C PRO A 29 30.14 -16.31 -7.49
N SER A 30 29.86 -17.24 -6.57
CA SER A 30 29.78 -18.65 -6.91
C SER A 30 28.75 -18.88 -8.03
N PRO A 31 28.86 -19.97 -8.81
CA PRO A 31 27.89 -20.27 -9.86
C PRO A 31 26.43 -20.31 -9.36
N ALA A 32 26.21 -20.73 -8.11
CA ALA A 32 24.89 -20.73 -7.49
C ALA A 32 24.38 -19.31 -7.18
N GLU A 33 25.23 -18.46 -6.59
CA GLU A 33 24.89 -17.05 -6.31
C GLU A 33 24.60 -16.27 -7.59
N ALA A 34 25.35 -16.53 -8.67
CA ALA A 34 25.09 -15.91 -9.98
C ALA A 34 23.72 -16.31 -10.54
N VAL A 35 23.31 -17.58 -10.38
CA VAL A 35 21.98 -18.06 -10.79
C VAL A 35 20.87 -17.44 -9.95
N ILE A 36 21.05 -17.37 -8.63
CA ILE A 36 20.09 -16.72 -7.72
C ILE A 36 19.91 -15.25 -8.14
N GLN A 37 21.01 -14.54 -8.39
CA GLN A 37 20.97 -13.13 -8.79
C GLN A 37 20.25 -12.92 -10.14
N ASP A 38 20.50 -13.76 -11.15
CA ASP A 38 19.75 -13.71 -12.43
C ASP A 38 18.26 -13.91 -12.23
N LEU A 39 17.87 -14.94 -11.46
CA LEU A 39 16.47 -15.25 -11.20
C LEU A 39 15.77 -14.12 -10.43
N VAL A 40 16.41 -13.54 -9.42
CA VAL A 40 15.91 -12.38 -8.67
C VAL A 40 15.72 -11.18 -9.58
N THR A 41 16.70 -10.86 -10.44
CA THR A 41 16.59 -9.73 -11.38
C THR A 41 15.45 -9.94 -12.38
N ARG A 42 15.28 -11.16 -12.89
CA ARG A 42 14.16 -11.49 -13.78
C ARG A 42 12.82 -11.45 -13.06
N ALA A 43 12.76 -11.87 -11.80
CA ALA A 43 11.57 -11.77 -10.97
C ALA A 43 11.15 -10.30 -10.74
N GLN A 44 12.12 -9.43 -10.44
CA GLN A 44 11.89 -7.99 -10.32
C GLN A 44 11.37 -7.37 -11.63
N ALA A 45 11.94 -7.75 -12.78
CA ALA A 45 11.46 -7.31 -14.08
C ALA A 45 10.04 -7.81 -14.39
N ALA A 46 9.71 -9.04 -14.00
CA ALA A 46 8.36 -9.60 -14.11
C ALA A 46 7.36 -8.83 -13.23
N MET A 47 7.72 -8.47 -11.99
CA MET A 47 6.92 -7.61 -11.11
C MET A 47 6.65 -6.25 -11.75
N ALA A 48 7.70 -5.56 -12.22
CA ALA A 48 7.60 -4.25 -12.86
C ALA A 48 6.76 -4.28 -14.15
N SER A 49 6.70 -5.43 -14.82
CA SER A 49 5.90 -5.65 -16.03
C SER A 49 4.46 -6.11 -15.74
N GLY A 50 4.04 -6.19 -14.48
CA GLY A 50 2.68 -6.61 -14.11
C GLY A 50 2.43 -8.12 -14.17
N HIS A 51 3.47 -8.94 -14.04
CA HIS A 51 3.38 -10.41 -14.04
C HIS A 51 3.78 -11.01 -12.68
N PRO A 52 3.01 -10.74 -11.59
CA PRO A 52 3.41 -11.12 -10.24
C PRO A 52 3.43 -12.63 -10.00
N GLN A 53 2.57 -13.42 -10.66
CA GLN A 53 2.62 -14.89 -10.55
C GLN A 53 3.92 -15.46 -11.14
N GLN A 54 4.32 -14.95 -12.31
CA GLN A 54 5.59 -15.33 -12.93
C GLN A 54 6.79 -14.92 -12.04
N ALA A 55 6.73 -13.74 -11.41
CA ALA A 55 7.74 -13.32 -10.46
C ALA A 55 7.83 -14.26 -9.25
N ALA A 56 6.69 -14.68 -8.68
CA ALA A 56 6.67 -15.62 -7.57
C ALA A 56 7.33 -16.95 -7.94
N GLU A 57 7.07 -17.49 -9.13
CA GLU A 57 7.74 -18.71 -9.62
C GLU A 57 9.26 -18.54 -9.81
N LEU A 58 9.71 -17.36 -10.23
CA LEU A 58 11.13 -17.06 -10.38
C LEU A 58 11.83 -16.94 -9.03
N TYR A 59 11.18 -16.30 -8.05
CA TYR A 59 11.68 -16.22 -6.69
C TYR A 59 11.72 -17.59 -5.99
N ASP A 60 10.67 -18.40 -6.15
CA ASP A 60 10.63 -19.77 -5.63
C ASP A 60 11.77 -20.63 -6.21
N LYS A 61 12.02 -20.52 -7.52
CA LYS A 61 13.19 -21.15 -8.15
C LYS A 61 14.50 -20.66 -7.54
N ALA A 62 14.64 -19.35 -7.30
CA ALA A 62 15.85 -18.78 -6.71
C ALA A 62 16.10 -19.32 -5.29
N ALA A 63 15.07 -19.36 -4.44
CA ALA A 63 15.15 -19.95 -3.10
C ALA A 63 15.48 -21.45 -3.14
N GLY A 64 15.08 -22.16 -4.21
CA GLY A 64 15.44 -23.57 -4.42
C GLY A 64 16.92 -23.83 -4.74
N PHE A 65 17.70 -22.82 -5.16
CA PHE A 65 19.14 -22.96 -5.42
C PHE A 65 20.02 -22.72 -4.17
N GLY A 66 19.46 -22.14 -3.11
CA GLY A 66 20.16 -21.84 -1.86
C GLY A 66 19.37 -20.90 -0.97
N GLU A 67 19.76 -20.82 0.31
CA GLU A 67 19.14 -19.93 1.29
C GLU A 67 19.29 -18.47 0.86
N SER A 68 18.16 -17.78 0.63
CA SER A 68 18.16 -16.40 0.15
C SER A 68 16.93 -15.64 0.66
N ALA A 69 17.11 -14.96 1.79
CA ALA A 69 16.08 -14.09 2.37
C ALA A 69 15.54 -13.07 1.35
N ALA A 70 16.40 -12.52 0.48
CA ALA A 70 15.99 -11.57 -0.54
C ALA A 70 15.03 -12.20 -1.58
N ALA A 71 15.29 -13.45 -2.00
CA ALA A 71 14.41 -14.17 -2.90
C ALA A 71 13.06 -14.48 -2.23
N GLU A 72 13.08 -14.93 -0.98
CA GLU A 72 11.88 -15.29 -0.23
C GLU A 72 11.01 -14.08 0.11
N ILE A 73 11.61 -12.96 0.55
CA ILE A 73 10.92 -11.67 0.72
C ILE A 73 10.31 -11.21 -0.62
N GLY A 74 11.07 -11.36 -1.71
CA GLY A 74 10.61 -11.09 -3.07
C GLY A 74 9.38 -11.93 -3.44
N MET A 75 9.40 -13.23 -3.11
CA MET A 75 8.28 -14.14 -3.30
C MET A 75 7.03 -13.69 -2.53
N VAL A 76 7.18 -13.32 -1.25
CA VAL A 76 6.05 -12.82 -0.44
C VAL A 76 5.46 -11.54 -1.08
N ARG A 77 6.29 -10.60 -1.51
CA ARG A 77 5.84 -9.39 -2.22
C ARG A 77 5.15 -9.71 -3.54
N ALA A 78 5.61 -10.74 -4.26
CA ALA A 78 4.98 -11.20 -5.49
C ALA A 78 3.60 -11.80 -5.24
N TYR A 79 3.43 -12.62 -4.19
CA TYR A 79 2.10 -13.11 -3.80
C TYR A 79 1.16 -11.98 -3.38
N LEU A 80 1.67 -10.98 -2.67
CA LEU A 80 0.87 -9.82 -2.29
C LEU A 80 0.37 -9.06 -3.52
N GLN A 81 1.26 -8.81 -4.49
CA GLN A 81 0.93 -8.13 -5.74
C GLN A 81 -0.01 -8.96 -6.63
N ALA A 82 0.12 -10.29 -6.60
CA ALA A 82 -0.79 -11.23 -7.27
C ALA A 82 -2.19 -11.26 -6.62
N GLY A 83 -2.32 -10.67 -5.43
CA GLY A 83 -3.54 -10.69 -4.65
C GLY A 83 -3.79 -12.00 -3.91
N GLU A 84 -2.79 -12.86 -3.77
CA GLU A 84 -2.86 -14.13 -3.03
C GLU A 84 -2.60 -13.88 -1.53
N PHE A 85 -3.48 -13.11 -0.88
CA PHE A 85 -3.22 -12.56 0.44
C PHE A 85 -3.04 -13.63 1.52
N ARG A 86 -3.85 -14.70 1.55
CA ARG A 86 -3.65 -15.79 2.52
C ARG A 86 -2.31 -16.49 2.35
N LYS A 87 -1.90 -16.71 1.11
CA LYS A 87 -0.59 -17.29 0.79
C LYS A 87 0.52 -16.35 1.24
N THR A 88 0.36 -15.06 0.98
CA THR A 88 1.29 -14.00 1.43
C THR A 88 1.53 -14.09 2.94
N ILE A 89 0.47 -14.15 3.75
CA ILE A 89 0.58 -14.24 5.22
C ILE A 89 1.27 -15.52 5.67
N ALA A 90 0.89 -16.66 5.09
CA ALA A 90 1.48 -17.95 5.45
C ALA A 90 3.00 -17.94 5.20
N PHE A 91 3.43 -17.48 4.04
CA PHE A 91 4.85 -17.39 3.71
C PHE A 91 5.57 -16.27 4.47
N ALA A 92 4.94 -15.11 4.72
CA ALA A 92 5.54 -14.05 5.51
C ALA A 92 5.90 -14.50 6.93
N ASN A 93 5.02 -15.30 7.57
CA ASN A 93 5.30 -15.89 8.88
C ASN A 93 6.45 -16.89 8.84
N LEU A 94 6.50 -17.74 7.81
CA LEU A 94 7.59 -18.71 7.62
C LEU A 94 8.94 -18.01 7.44
N VAL A 95 9.01 -17.08 6.48
CA VAL A 95 10.23 -16.34 6.14
C VAL A 95 10.72 -15.50 7.33
N ALA A 96 9.81 -14.89 8.11
CA ALA A 96 10.20 -14.18 9.33
C ALA A 96 10.71 -15.10 10.44
N ALA A 97 10.31 -16.37 10.47
CA ALA A 97 10.80 -17.36 11.43
C ALA A 97 12.15 -17.96 11.00
N GLU A 98 12.37 -18.16 9.69
CA GLU A 98 13.62 -18.68 9.13
C GLU A 98 14.73 -17.62 9.10
N HIS A 99 14.36 -16.34 8.92
CA HIS A 99 15.29 -15.21 8.87
C HIS A 99 14.97 -14.15 9.94
N PRO A 100 15.10 -14.48 11.24
CA PRO A 100 14.74 -13.58 12.34
C PRO A 100 15.70 -12.39 12.49
N ASP A 101 16.88 -12.46 11.88
CA ASP A 101 17.91 -11.43 11.84
C ASP A 101 17.76 -10.45 10.65
N VAL A 102 16.88 -10.77 9.69
CA VAL A 102 16.61 -9.93 8.53
C VAL A 102 15.42 -9.02 8.81
N ASN A 103 15.69 -7.76 9.15
CA ASN A 103 14.68 -6.76 9.51
C ASN A 103 13.55 -6.55 8.48
N ASP A 104 13.84 -6.75 7.19
CA ASP A 104 12.86 -6.64 6.09
C ASP A 104 11.70 -7.64 6.26
N THR A 105 11.95 -8.83 6.84
CA THR A 105 10.91 -9.83 7.09
C THR A 105 9.95 -9.37 8.20
N ALA A 106 10.50 -8.81 9.28
CA ALA A 106 9.74 -8.24 10.39
C ALA A 106 8.91 -7.03 9.93
N ALA A 107 9.50 -6.15 9.10
CA ALA A 107 8.82 -5.01 8.49
C ALA A 107 7.63 -5.47 7.63
N LEU A 108 7.84 -6.47 6.76
CA LEU A 108 6.80 -6.99 5.87
C LEU A 108 5.68 -7.68 6.65
N LEU A 109 6.03 -8.49 7.65
CA LEU A 109 5.04 -9.16 8.49
C LEU A 109 4.19 -8.16 9.27
N ALA A 110 4.79 -7.15 9.90
CA ALA A 110 4.05 -6.12 10.62
C ALA A 110 3.10 -5.32 9.71
N TYR A 111 3.54 -5.00 8.48
CA TYR A 111 2.67 -4.37 7.49
C TYR A 111 1.46 -5.23 7.12
N LEU A 112 1.67 -6.53 6.97
CA LEU A 112 0.61 -7.47 6.63
C LEU A 112 -0.36 -7.70 7.79
N GLU A 113 0.16 -7.82 9.01
CA GLU A 113 -0.64 -7.88 10.25
C GLU A 113 -1.55 -6.63 10.37
N ASP A 114 -1.06 -5.44 9.99
CA ASP A 114 -1.90 -4.24 9.89
C ASP A 114 -3.05 -4.41 8.88
N ARG A 115 -2.81 -5.01 7.71
CA ARG A 115 -3.87 -5.24 6.71
C ARG A 115 -4.97 -6.18 7.17
N GLU A 116 -4.68 -7.06 8.12
CA GLU A 116 -5.64 -7.94 8.81
C GLU A 116 -6.39 -7.23 9.95
N GLY A 117 -6.02 -5.98 10.28
CA GLY A 117 -6.60 -5.21 11.37
C GLY A 117 -5.87 -5.38 12.71
N GLN A 118 -4.71 -6.04 12.75
CA GLN A 118 -3.85 -6.18 13.93
C GLN A 118 -2.91 -4.97 14.10
N THR A 119 -3.40 -3.76 13.84
CA THR A 119 -2.61 -2.52 13.80
C THR A 119 -1.83 -2.25 15.10
N VAL A 120 -2.49 -2.40 16.26
CA VAL A 120 -1.85 -2.09 17.56
C VAL A 120 -0.71 -3.06 17.87
N PRO A 121 -0.90 -4.40 17.80
CA PRO A 121 0.20 -5.35 17.91
C PRO A 121 1.33 -5.11 16.89
N ALA A 122 0.97 -4.89 15.61
CA ALA A 122 1.94 -4.67 14.54
C ALA A 122 2.83 -3.44 14.81
N LEU A 123 2.24 -2.30 15.17
CA LEU A 123 2.97 -1.08 15.52
C LEU A 123 3.86 -1.27 16.76
N ALA A 124 3.40 -2.01 17.76
CA ALA A 124 4.20 -2.28 18.95
C ALA A 124 5.43 -3.14 18.61
N LYS A 125 5.25 -4.21 17.83
CA LYS A 125 6.31 -5.13 17.39
C LYS A 125 7.36 -4.41 16.55
N ILE A 126 6.95 -3.65 15.53
CA ILE A 126 7.89 -2.95 14.66
C ILE A 126 8.60 -1.79 15.38
N ASN A 127 7.93 -1.10 16.30
CA ASN A 127 8.56 -0.07 17.11
C ASN A 127 9.62 -0.65 18.05
N ALA A 128 9.38 -1.83 18.63
CA ALA A 128 10.41 -2.55 19.41
C ALA A 128 11.61 -2.95 18.55
N ALA A 129 11.38 -3.42 17.31
CA ALA A 129 12.45 -3.70 16.37
C ALA A 129 13.26 -2.44 16.01
N LEU A 130 12.59 -1.30 15.77
CA LEU A 130 13.23 0.00 15.53
C LEU A 130 14.07 0.50 16.70
N GLN A 131 13.69 0.21 17.94
CA GLN A 131 14.51 0.57 19.10
C GLN A 131 15.86 -0.16 19.10
N ASN A 132 15.88 -1.41 18.62
CA ASN A 132 17.10 -2.20 18.50
C ASN A 132 17.88 -1.89 17.22
N HIS A 133 17.18 -1.49 16.15
CA HIS A 133 17.75 -1.19 14.84
C HIS A 133 17.31 0.21 14.35
N PRO A 134 17.72 1.31 15.03
CA PRO A 134 17.18 2.66 14.79
C PRO A 134 17.55 3.27 13.43
N HIS A 135 18.47 2.64 12.70
CA HIS A 135 18.96 3.07 11.40
C HIS A 135 18.43 2.20 10.25
N ASP A 136 17.54 1.24 10.54
CA ASP A 136 16.99 0.34 9.54
C ASP A 136 15.84 0.99 8.75
N ALA A 137 15.98 1.02 7.43
CA ALA A 137 15.04 1.71 6.56
C ALA A 137 13.79 0.87 6.22
N ALA A 138 13.85 -0.47 6.22
CA ALA A 138 12.65 -1.29 6.04
C ALA A 138 11.71 -1.14 7.24
N LEU A 139 12.25 -1.26 8.46
CA LEU A 139 11.46 -1.10 9.68
C LEU A 139 10.85 0.31 9.76
N MET A 140 11.64 1.34 9.48
CA MET A 140 11.15 2.72 9.51
C MET A 140 10.12 2.98 8.42
N GLY A 141 10.34 2.41 7.24
CA GLY A 141 9.43 2.49 6.11
C GLY A 141 8.07 1.89 6.41
N ALA A 142 8.03 0.63 6.87
CA ALA A 142 6.79 -0.04 7.23
C ALA A 142 6.07 0.64 8.39
N TYR A 143 6.78 1.04 9.45
CA TYR A 143 6.19 1.74 10.60
C TYR A 143 5.53 3.06 10.17
N SER A 144 6.24 3.85 9.36
CA SER A 144 5.71 5.11 8.84
C SER A 144 4.56 4.91 7.87
N GLU A 145 4.61 3.90 7.02
CA GLU A 145 3.52 3.58 6.09
C GLU A 145 2.24 3.23 6.85
N ILE A 146 2.32 2.38 7.88
CA ILE A 146 1.17 2.05 8.75
C ILE A 146 0.64 3.31 9.43
N LEU A 147 1.50 4.17 10.00
CA LEU A 147 1.06 5.41 10.63
C LEU A 147 0.34 6.34 9.64
N ILE A 148 0.86 6.48 8.42
CA ILE A 148 0.22 7.29 7.37
C ILE A 148 -1.14 6.69 7.00
N ASP A 149 -1.21 5.37 6.81
CA ASP A 149 -2.44 4.67 6.41
C ASP A 149 -3.53 4.75 7.47
N ARG A 150 -3.13 4.72 8.74
CA ARG A 150 -4.01 4.88 9.89
C ARG A 150 -4.23 6.34 10.28
N MET A 151 -3.79 7.26 9.43
CA MET A 151 -3.94 8.71 9.56
C MET A 151 -3.37 9.29 10.87
N ALA A 152 -2.39 8.61 11.46
CA ALA A 152 -1.55 9.13 12.54
C ALA A 152 -0.47 10.08 11.98
N ILE A 153 -0.90 11.04 11.14
CA ILE A 153 -0.02 11.88 10.32
C ILE A 153 0.98 12.69 11.16
N PRO A 154 0.59 13.36 12.27
CA PRO A 154 1.56 14.09 13.09
C PRO A 154 2.66 13.20 13.66
N GLN A 155 2.33 11.95 14.03
CA GLN A 155 3.30 10.98 14.51
C GLN A 155 4.20 10.52 13.35
N ALA A 156 3.64 10.15 12.20
CA ALA A 156 4.42 9.76 11.02
C ALA A 156 5.45 10.83 10.64
N LEU A 157 5.03 12.09 10.55
CA LEU A 157 5.91 13.22 10.24
C LEU A 157 7.05 13.36 11.24
N LYS A 158 6.71 13.34 12.54
CA LYS A 158 7.70 13.46 13.63
C LYS A 158 8.75 12.35 13.57
N GLU A 159 8.31 11.09 13.44
CA GLU A 159 9.23 9.95 13.45
C GLU A 159 10.10 9.93 12.18
N LEU A 160 9.51 10.22 11.01
CA LEU A 160 10.26 10.35 9.74
C LEU A 160 11.33 11.44 9.81
N ASP A 161 10.97 12.64 10.29
CA ASP A 161 11.92 13.75 10.41
C ASP A 161 13.06 13.44 11.38
N ALA A 162 12.74 12.79 12.52
CA ALA A 162 13.74 12.37 13.49
C ALA A 162 14.71 11.31 12.93
N TRP A 163 14.20 10.37 12.12
CA TRP A 163 15.03 9.37 11.44
C TRP A 163 15.90 10.01 10.37
N ILE A 164 15.33 10.86 9.50
CA ILE A 164 16.05 11.56 8.41
C ILE A 164 17.20 12.40 8.95
N ALA A 165 17.03 13.05 10.11
CA ALA A 165 18.08 13.88 10.72
C ALA A 165 19.33 13.10 11.16
N LYS A 166 19.24 11.76 11.30
CA LYS A 166 20.29 10.91 11.87
C LYS A 166 20.83 9.86 10.89
N ASN A 167 20.25 9.79 9.68
CA ASN A 167 20.53 8.72 8.74
C ASN A 167 20.93 9.28 7.37
N PRO A 168 21.70 8.51 6.56
CA PRO A 168 21.99 8.87 5.18
C PRO A 168 20.71 9.05 4.36
N PRO A 169 20.77 9.84 3.26
CA PRO A 169 19.66 9.96 2.32
C PRO A 169 19.12 8.60 1.86
N HIS A 170 17.80 8.42 1.94
CA HIS A 170 17.15 7.18 1.56
C HIS A 170 15.86 7.46 0.77
N GLY A 171 15.81 6.98 -0.47
CA GLY A 171 14.71 7.28 -1.40
C GLY A 171 13.34 6.86 -0.88
N ASP A 172 13.21 5.63 -0.34
CA ASP A 172 11.95 5.12 0.20
C ASP A 172 11.43 5.96 1.38
N ILE A 173 12.32 6.43 2.26
CA ILE A 173 11.95 7.23 3.43
C ILE A 173 11.54 8.64 3.01
N TYR A 174 12.25 9.26 2.07
CA TYR A 174 11.85 10.55 1.51
C TYR A 174 10.52 10.48 0.75
N ARG A 175 10.26 9.37 0.05
CA ARG A 175 8.96 9.10 -0.60
C ARG A 175 7.85 9.06 0.44
N LEU A 176 8.02 8.30 1.53
CA LEU A 176 7.04 8.24 2.61
C LEU A 176 6.85 9.60 3.30
N ARG A 177 7.90 10.41 3.43
CA ARG A 177 7.79 11.77 3.97
C ARG A 177 7.00 12.71 3.06
N ALA A 178 7.12 12.58 1.75
CA ALA A 178 6.27 13.26 0.79
C ALA A 178 4.81 12.79 0.90
N ARG A 179 4.59 11.49 1.03
CA ARG A 179 3.25 10.90 1.23
C ARG A 179 2.59 11.39 2.52
N ALA A 180 3.34 11.49 3.62
CA ALA A 180 2.86 12.05 4.88
C ALA A 180 2.51 13.55 4.76
N ALA A 181 3.32 14.32 4.02
CA ALA A 181 3.02 15.73 3.72
C ALA A 181 1.73 15.86 2.92
N LEU A 182 1.52 15.00 1.92
CA LEU A 182 0.29 14.97 1.13
C LEU A 182 -0.93 14.68 2.01
N ALA A 183 -0.84 13.67 2.90
CA ALA A 183 -1.89 13.35 3.84
C ALA A 183 -2.15 14.46 4.89
N ALA A 184 -1.18 15.36 5.09
CA ALA A 184 -1.32 16.56 5.92
C ALA A 184 -1.90 17.77 5.16
N GLY A 185 -2.10 17.67 3.84
CA GLY A 185 -2.48 18.79 2.98
C GLY A 185 -1.35 19.78 2.68
N ASP A 186 -0.10 19.44 3.00
CA ASP A 186 1.08 20.30 2.78
C ASP A 186 1.66 20.11 1.39
N THR A 187 1.03 20.76 0.41
CA THR A 187 1.40 20.64 -1.02
C THR A 187 2.80 21.16 -1.36
N GLU A 188 3.32 22.14 -0.61
CA GLU A 188 4.66 22.67 -0.81
C GLU A 188 5.72 21.62 -0.42
N ALA A 189 5.56 21.01 0.76
CA ALA A 189 6.47 19.98 1.21
C ALA A 189 6.45 18.72 0.32
N VAL A 190 5.32 18.38 -0.31
CA VAL A 190 5.23 17.24 -1.24
C VAL A 190 6.26 17.35 -2.36
N ALA A 191 6.36 18.52 -3.01
CA ALA A 191 7.29 18.70 -4.12
C ALA A 191 8.75 18.59 -3.67
N VAL A 192 9.09 19.20 -2.53
CA VAL A 192 10.42 19.16 -1.94
C VAL A 192 10.85 17.73 -1.63
N TRP A 193 10.00 16.97 -0.95
CA TRP A 193 10.34 15.61 -0.54
C TRP A 193 10.35 14.62 -1.70
N ARG A 194 9.49 14.79 -2.73
CA ARG A 194 9.57 13.98 -3.96
C ARG A 194 10.86 14.24 -4.74
N LEU A 195 11.34 15.48 -4.80
CA LEU A 195 12.63 15.79 -5.41
C LEU A 195 13.78 15.12 -4.66
N LYS A 196 13.80 15.22 -3.32
CA LYS A 196 14.79 14.53 -2.49
C LYS A 196 14.76 13.02 -2.70
N ALA A 197 13.57 12.41 -2.76
CA ALA A 197 13.40 10.99 -3.01
C ALA A 197 13.96 10.59 -4.39
N ALA A 198 13.64 11.34 -5.45
CA ALA A 198 14.15 11.08 -6.80
C ALA A 198 15.69 11.15 -6.85
N LEU A 199 16.29 12.17 -6.24
CA LEU A 199 17.74 12.33 -6.17
C LEU A 199 18.41 11.19 -5.39
N ALA A 200 17.82 10.76 -4.27
CA ALA A 200 18.34 9.65 -3.48
C ALA A 200 18.25 8.31 -4.24
N TYR A 201 17.15 8.07 -4.97
CA TYR A 201 17.04 6.89 -5.83
C TYR A 201 18.08 6.88 -6.95
N GLU A 202 18.27 8.00 -7.64
CA GLU A 202 19.27 8.12 -8.70
C GLU A 202 20.69 7.92 -8.18
N ALA A 203 21.00 8.50 -7.01
CA ALA A 203 22.28 8.29 -6.35
C ALA A 203 22.52 6.80 -6.04
N ASN A 204 21.48 6.02 -5.76
CA ASN A 204 21.58 4.59 -5.50
C ASN A 204 21.44 3.71 -6.76
N GLY A 205 21.36 4.30 -7.96
CA GLY A 205 21.14 3.57 -9.21
C GLY A 205 19.72 3.02 -9.40
N GLU A 206 18.77 3.43 -8.57
CA GLU A 206 17.38 2.95 -8.56
C GLU A 206 16.49 3.74 -9.52
N LEU A 207 16.88 3.74 -10.80
CA LEU A 207 16.29 4.60 -11.83
C LEU A 207 14.78 4.36 -12.03
N ASP A 208 14.32 3.12 -11.88
CA ASP A 208 12.90 2.76 -12.00
C ASP A 208 12.04 3.41 -10.90
N ALA A 209 12.59 3.55 -9.68
CA ALA A 209 11.92 4.22 -8.57
C ALA A 209 11.96 5.76 -8.72
N ALA A 210 13.04 6.30 -9.30
CA ALA A 210 13.18 7.74 -9.56
C ALA A 210 12.26 8.24 -10.69
N LYS A 211 12.10 7.45 -11.76
CA LYS A 211 11.36 7.82 -12.98
C LYS A 211 9.95 8.37 -12.74
N PRO A 212 9.05 7.72 -11.97
CA PRO A 212 7.71 8.27 -11.74
C PRO A 212 7.73 9.60 -10.98
N LEU A 213 8.67 9.78 -10.05
CA LEU A 213 8.83 11.03 -9.30
C LEU A 213 9.33 12.15 -10.22
N ARG A 214 10.29 11.88 -11.10
CA ARG A 214 10.76 12.83 -12.12
C ARG A 214 9.66 13.24 -13.09
N ALA A 215 8.87 12.27 -13.57
CA ALA A 215 7.73 12.56 -14.43
C ALA A 215 6.70 13.45 -13.74
N TRP A 216 6.47 13.26 -12.43
CA TRP A 216 5.59 14.13 -11.65
C TRP A 216 6.18 15.53 -11.46
N LEU A 217 7.45 15.66 -11.10
CA LEU A 217 8.12 16.95 -10.90
C LEU A 217 8.15 17.79 -12.19
N ALA A 218 8.34 17.15 -13.35
CA ALA A 218 8.37 17.81 -14.65
C ALA A 218 7.02 18.46 -15.04
N ARG A 219 5.92 18.08 -14.39
CA ARG A 219 4.58 18.69 -14.62
C ARG A 219 4.29 19.88 -13.71
N LEU A 220 5.19 20.24 -12.78
CA LEU A 220 4.98 21.40 -11.92
C LEU A 220 5.15 22.72 -12.70
N PRO A 221 4.33 23.75 -12.42
CA PRO A 221 4.50 25.07 -13.02
C PRO A 221 5.90 25.64 -12.76
N GLY A 222 6.58 26.10 -13.81
CA GLY A 222 7.92 26.70 -13.68
C GLY A 222 9.06 25.70 -13.47
N ALA A 223 8.83 24.40 -13.64
CA ALA A 223 9.89 23.40 -13.58
C ALA A 223 10.90 23.62 -14.72
N THR A 224 12.12 24.00 -14.38
CA THR A 224 13.28 23.80 -15.27
C THR A 224 13.66 22.33 -15.27
N PRO A 225 14.06 21.75 -16.41
CA PRO A 225 14.61 20.40 -16.43
C PRO A 225 15.77 20.34 -15.44
N PRO A 226 15.78 19.40 -14.48
CA PRO A 226 16.87 19.31 -13.52
C PRO A 226 18.15 18.93 -14.25
N ASP A 227 19.26 19.63 -13.93
CA ASP A 227 20.59 19.30 -14.43
C ASP A 227 20.92 17.82 -14.14
N THR A 228 21.36 17.11 -15.17
CA THR A 228 21.61 15.66 -15.19
C THR A 228 22.92 15.25 -14.50
N ALA A 229 23.35 15.96 -13.46
CA ALA A 229 24.54 15.58 -12.73
C ALA A 229 24.22 14.38 -11.82
N SER A 230 24.36 13.16 -12.36
CA SER A 230 24.30 11.91 -11.60
C SER A 230 25.46 11.86 -10.60
N PRO A 231 25.21 11.84 -9.28
CA PRO A 231 26.25 11.50 -8.33
C PRO A 231 26.66 10.03 -8.51
N THR A 232 27.94 9.74 -8.32
CA THR A 232 28.53 8.40 -8.38
C THR A 232 27.82 7.46 -7.39
N PRO A 233 27.43 6.24 -7.80
CA PRO A 233 26.66 5.35 -6.95
C PRO A 233 27.47 4.87 -5.74
N PRO A 234 26.93 4.94 -4.50
CA PRO A 234 27.46 4.16 -3.39
C PRO A 234 27.18 2.67 -3.60
N ALA A 235 28.01 1.84 -2.96
CA ALA A 235 27.93 0.39 -3.02
C ALA A 235 26.63 -0.17 -2.40
N ALA A 236 26.25 -1.33 -2.92
CA ALA A 236 25.09 -2.19 -2.70
C ALA A 236 24.35 -2.16 -1.34
N THR A 237 23.01 -2.18 -1.49
CA THR A 237 21.96 -2.74 -0.61
C THR A 237 21.94 -2.30 0.85
N THR A 238 21.36 -1.12 1.07
CA THR A 238 20.66 -0.78 2.31
C THR A 238 19.33 -1.55 2.36
N SER A 239 18.87 -1.95 3.56
CA SER A 239 17.50 -2.44 3.80
C SER A 239 16.46 -1.51 3.14
N ARG A 240 15.35 -2.05 2.58
CA ARG A 240 14.42 -1.25 1.76
C ARG A 240 12.94 -1.44 2.11
N TRP A 241 12.17 -0.40 1.83
CA TRP A 241 10.71 -0.42 1.89
C TRP A 241 10.09 0.08 0.57
N PRO A 242 10.18 -0.73 -0.51
CA PRO A 242 9.77 -0.30 -1.83
C PRO A 242 8.26 -0.10 -1.92
N ALA A 243 7.84 0.82 -2.78
CA ALA A 243 6.44 0.96 -3.15
C ALA A 243 5.92 -0.29 -3.88
N PRO A 244 4.60 -0.55 -3.88
CA PRO A 244 4.01 -1.62 -4.69
C PRO A 244 4.26 -1.43 -6.20
N TYR A 245 4.35 -2.55 -6.93
CA TYR A 245 4.57 -2.57 -8.38
C TYR A 245 3.27 -2.39 -9.16
N PHE A 246 2.54 -1.30 -8.87
CA PHE A 246 1.27 -1.01 -9.51
C PHE A 246 1.48 -0.28 -10.83
N ALA A 247 0.56 -0.47 -11.78
CA ALA A 247 0.59 0.31 -13.01
C ALA A 247 0.47 1.81 -12.70
N ALA A 248 1.32 2.60 -13.36
CA ALA A 248 1.27 4.05 -13.25
C ALA A 248 -0.03 4.59 -13.87
N LEU A 249 -0.62 5.59 -13.22
CA LEU A 249 -1.74 6.32 -13.79
C LEU A 249 -1.23 7.22 -14.91
N PRO A 250 -1.83 7.18 -16.12
CA PRO A 250 -1.35 7.95 -17.28
C PRO A 250 -1.82 9.41 -17.23
N LEU A 251 -1.46 10.10 -16.16
CA LEU A 251 -1.88 11.47 -15.87
C LEU A 251 -1.04 12.48 -16.65
N THR A 252 -1.72 13.47 -17.24
CA THR A 252 -1.08 14.59 -17.96
C THR A 252 -0.89 15.83 -17.09
N THR A 253 -1.54 15.87 -15.93
CA THR A 253 -1.51 16.99 -14.97
C THR A 253 -1.26 16.48 -13.54
N ASN A 254 -0.77 17.37 -12.67
CA ASN A 254 -0.68 17.13 -11.23
C ASN A 254 -1.91 17.68 -10.48
N ALA A 255 -2.77 18.45 -11.14
CA ALA A 255 -4.04 18.90 -10.59
C ALA A 255 -5.02 17.72 -10.61
N VAL A 256 -4.97 16.89 -9.58
CA VAL A 256 -5.79 15.69 -9.45
C VAL A 256 -6.56 15.70 -8.15
N THR A 257 -7.76 15.15 -8.20
CA THR A 257 -8.51 14.73 -7.02
C THR A 257 -8.66 13.22 -7.08
N SER A 258 -8.68 12.58 -5.93
CA SER A 258 -8.89 11.14 -5.89
C SER A 258 -9.76 10.73 -4.72
N GLY A 259 -10.27 9.51 -4.80
CA GLY A 259 -11.16 8.96 -3.81
C GLY A 259 -11.27 7.46 -4.01
N ASN A 260 -12.27 6.87 -3.37
CA ASN A 260 -12.53 5.45 -3.40
C ASN A 260 -13.73 5.11 -4.26
N GLY A 261 -13.82 3.84 -4.64
CA GLY A 261 -14.99 3.28 -5.27
C GLY A 261 -14.94 1.76 -5.28
N PHE A 262 -15.89 1.15 -5.97
CA PHE A 262 -15.88 -0.29 -6.17
C PHE A 262 -16.50 -0.72 -7.50
N VAL A 263 -16.00 -1.84 -8.01
CA VAL A 263 -16.36 -2.43 -9.30
C VAL A 263 -17.67 -3.19 -9.20
N VAL A 264 -18.59 -2.92 -10.13
CA VAL A 264 -19.90 -3.57 -10.25
C VAL A 264 -20.19 -3.96 -11.70
N ASP A 265 -21.34 -4.61 -11.92
CA ASP A 265 -21.84 -4.98 -13.25
C ASP A 265 -20.83 -5.79 -14.07
N GLN A 266 -20.30 -6.86 -13.48
CA GLN A 266 -19.38 -7.78 -14.14
C GLN A 266 -18.09 -7.10 -14.62
N GLY A 267 -17.65 -6.06 -13.91
CA GLY A 267 -16.42 -5.35 -14.22
C GLY A 267 -16.58 -4.15 -15.13
N ARG A 268 -17.80 -3.84 -15.59
CA ARG A 268 -18.04 -2.75 -16.56
C ARG A 268 -18.23 -1.38 -15.94
N ARG A 269 -18.46 -1.30 -14.63
CA ARG A 269 -18.81 -0.04 -13.96
C ARG A 269 -18.15 0.09 -12.61
N VAL A 270 -18.03 1.33 -12.16
CA VAL A 270 -17.55 1.69 -10.83
C VAL A 270 -18.56 2.61 -10.18
N VAL A 271 -18.88 2.35 -8.91
CA VAL A 271 -19.63 3.27 -8.06
C VAL A 271 -18.64 4.06 -7.20
N THR A 272 -18.83 5.36 -7.11
CA THR A 272 -18.02 6.29 -6.28
C THR A 272 -18.89 7.46 -5.82
N ASN A 273 -18.32 8.42 -5.10
CA ASN A 273 -19.01 9.64 -4.68
C ASN A 273 -19.24 10.63 -5.83
N ALA A 274 -20.31 11.43 -5.73
CA ALA A 274 -20.66 12.44 -6.74
C ALA A 274 -19.69 13.61 -6.72
N SER A 275 -19.25 14.05 -5.54
CA SER A 275 -18.30 15.16 -5.37
C SER A 275 -17.02 14.98 -6.18
N LEU A 276 -16.53 13.74 -6.29
CA LEU A 276 -15.31 13.41 -7.01
C LEU A 276 -15.37 13.74 -8.51
N VAL A 277 -16.56 13.71 -9.12
CA VAL A 277 -16.76 13.91 -10.57
C VAL A 277 -17.63 15.13 -10.92
N ALA A 278 -17.98 15.95 -9.92
CA ALA A 278 -18.95 17.04 -10.08
C ALA A 278 -18.47 18.18 -11.01
N ASN A 279 -17.17 18.37 -11.19
CA ASN A 279 -16.59 19.51 -11.90
C ASN A 279 -16.36 19.28 -13.41
N GLY A 280 -17.11 18.37 -14.05
CA GLY A 280 -16.95 18.10 -15.48
C GLY A 280 -15.64 17.35 -15.81
N ALA A 281 -15.25 16.44 -14.90
CA ALA A 281 -14.09 15.57 -15.01
C ALA A 281 -13.95 14.94 -16.41
N LYS A 282 -12.87 15.26 -17.12
CA LYS A 282 -12.63 14.78 -18.49
C LYS A 282 -11.71 13.57 -18.55
N ASP A 283 -10.81 13.44 -17.58
CA ASP A 283 -9.82 12.39 -17.54
C ASP A 283 -9.90 11.64 -16.21
N ILE A 284 -10.54 10.47 -16.25
CA ILE A 284 -10.83 9.66 -15.06
C ILE A 284 -10.15 8.31 -15.22
N TRP A 285 -9.33 7.98 -14.23
CA TRP A 285 -8.62 6.71 -14.14
C TRP A 285 -9.02 5.97 -12.88
N VAL A 286 -9.16 4.66 -13.00
CA VAL A 286 -9.52 3.78 -11.90
C VAL A 286 -8.41 2.76 -11.74
N ARG A 287 -7.87 2.62 -10.53
CA ARG A 287 -6.87 1.60 -10.19
C ARG A 287 -7.42 0.67 -9.11
N ASN A 288 -7.37 -0.65 -9.33
CA ASN A 288 -7.84 -1.61 -8.33
C ASN A 288 -6.76 -1.99 -7.29
N GLY A 289 -7.14 -2.80 -6.30
CA GLY A 289 -6.22 -3.30 -5.26
C GLY A 289 -5.09 -4.20 -5.76
N LEU A 290 -5.12 -4.64 -7.03
CA LEU A 290 -4.04 -5.38 -7.69
C LEU A 290 -3.13 -4.48 -8.53
N GLY A 291 -3.39 -3.16 -8.55
CA GLY A 291 -2.61 -2.20 -9.31
C GLY A 291 -2.97 -2.11 -10.79
N GLU A 292 -4.03 -2.79 -11.26
CA GLU A 292 -4.50 -2.63 -12.64
C GLU A 292 -5.24 -1.31 -12.83
N VAL A 293 -4.97 -0.63 -13.95
CA VAL A 293 -5.56 0.66 -14.29
C VAL A 293 -6.57 0.51 -15.44
N ARG A 294 -7.67 1.26 -15.38
CA ARG A 294 -8.66 1.42 -16.45
C ARG A 294 -9.05 2.89 -16.61
N ALA A 295 -9.27 3.31 -17.85
CA ALA A 295 -9.97 4.57 -18.12
C ALA A 295 -11.44 4.44 -17.71
N ALA A 296 -12.04 5.55 -17.30
CA ALA A 296 -13.44 5.61 -16.91
C ALA A 296 -14.12 6.86 -17.49
N GLN A 297 -15.44 6.79 -17.60
CA GLN A 297 -16.27 7.89 -18.06
C GLN A 297 -17.48 8.03 -17.15
N VAL A 298 -17.88 9.26 -16.84
CA VAL A 298 -19.10 9.50 -16.08
C VAL A 298 -20.30 9.00 -16.88
N GLU A 299 -21.02 8.02 -16.35
CA GLU A 299 -22.26 7.50 -16.95
C GLU A 299 -23.48 8.16 -16.33
N LYS A 300 -23.48 8.34 -15.01
CA LYS A 300 -24.61 8.91 -14.27
C LYS A 300 -24.13 9.54 -12.97
N VAL A 301 -24.66 10.70 -12.61
CA VAL A 301 -24.44 11.35 -11.31
C VAL A 301 -25.78 11.53 -10.62
N LEU A 302 -25.85 11.17 -9.34
CA LEU A 302 -26.98 11.38 -8.45
C LEU A 302 -26.51 12.27 -7.28
N PRO A 303 -26.39 13.59 -7.50
CA PRO A 303 -25.83 14.51 -6.50
C PRO A 303 -26.69 14.58 -5.23
N GLU A 304 -28.01 14.42 -5.36
CA GLU A 304 -28.92 14.34 -4.21
C GLU A 304 -28.68 13.12 -3.30
N GLN A 305 -27.95 12.11 -3.76
CA GLN A 305 -27.61 10.90 -3.01
C GLN A 305 -26.11 10.81 -2.70
N GLY A 306 -25.30 11.75 -3.19
CA GLY A 306 -23.85 11.70 -3.07
C GLY A 306 -23.18 10.58 -3.87
N LEU A 307 -23.80 10.14 -4.98
CA LEU A 307 -23.35 8.97 -5.74
C LEU A 307 -23.07 9.29 -7.20
N ALA A 308 -22.04 8.65 -7.77
CA ALA A 308 -21.76 8.62 -9.19
C ALA A 308 -21.53 7.19 -9.68
N LEU A 309 -21.87 6.96 -10.94
CA LEU A 309 -21.62 5.73 -11.68
C LEU A 309 -20.71 6.05 -12.85
N LEU A 310 -19.59 5.34 -12.90
CA LEU A 310 -18.63 5.41 -13.99
C LEU A 310 -18.75 4.17 -14.86
N ARG A 311 -18.66 4.38 -16.17
CA ARG A 311 -18.51 3.32 -17.16
C ARG A 311 -17.04 3.08 -17.44
N LEU A 312 -16.65 1.81 -17.48
CA LEU A 312 -15.33 1.38 -17.91
C LEU A 312 -15.41 0.91 -19.37
N PRO A 313 -14.76 1.59 -20.34
CA PRO A 313 -14.72 1.13 -21.72
C PRO A 313 -14.09 -0.27 -21.85
N GLN A 314 -13.07 -0.54 -21.03
CA GLN A 314 -12.50 -1.87 -20.87
C GLN A 314 -12.88 -2.39 -19.48
N ALA A 315 -13.62 -3.51 -19.45
CA ALA A 315 -14.07 -4.10 -18.19
C ALA A 315 -12.91 -4.73 -17.41
N TYR A 316 -13.04 -4.74 -16.08
CA TYR A 316 -12.31 -5.67 -15.24
C TYR A 316 -12.85 -7.11 -15.41
N PRO A 317 -12.05 -8.14 -15.09
CA PRO A 317 -12.54 -9.50 -14.92
C PRO A 317 -13.81 -9.58 -14.08
N LYS A 318 -14.81 -10.34 -14.55
CA LYS A 318 -16.11 -10.49 -13.90
C LYS A 318 -16.02 -10.94 -12.45
N VAL A 319 -15.02 -11.77 -12.11
CA VAL A 319 -14.76 -12.27 -10.76
C VAL A 319 -14.40 -11.15 -9.77
N TRP A 320 -13.92 -10.01 -10.26
CA TRP A 320 -13.57 -8.84 -9.44
C TRP A 320 -14.74 -7.87 -9.27
N SER A 321 -15.91 -8.18 -9.81
CA SER A 321 -17.11 -7.37 -9.60
C SER A 321 -17.80 -7.78 -8.32
N LEU A 322 -18.20 -6.81 -7.49
CA LEU A 322 -19.09 -7.07 -6.37
C LEU A 322 -20.45 -7.60 -6.89
N PRO A 323 -21.05 -8.59 -6.19
CA PRO A 323 -22.33 -9.15 -6.57
C PRO A 323 -23.49 -8.18 -6.31
N GLY A 324 -24.57 -8.30 -7.08
CA GLY A 324 -25.72 -7.39 -7.01
C GLY A 324 -26.61 -7.51 -5.77
N LEU A 325 -26.45 -8.54 -4.94
CA LEU A 325 -27.23 -8.71 -3.72
C LEU A 325 -26.61 -7.92 -2.57
N MET A 326 -27.35 -6.92 -2.10
CA MET A 326 -26.95 -6.03 -1.01
C MET A 326 -27.95 -6.20 0.15
N PRO A 327 -27.54 -6.77 1.30
CA PRO A 327 -28.42 -6.94 2.45
C PRO A 327 -28.65 -5.60 3.16
N MET A 328 -29.72 -5.52 3.93
CA MET A 328 -29.95 -4.37 4.81
C MET A 328 -28.95 -4.40 5.98
N PRO A 329 -28.34 -3.25 6.32
CA PRO A 329 -27.48 -3.17 7.49
C PRO A 329 -28.31 -3.43 8.75
N LYS A 330 -27.70 -4.13 9.71
CA LYS A 330 -28.32 -4.46 11.00
C LYS A 330 -27.63 -3.68 12.10
N GLN A 331 -28.41 -3.16 13.04
CA GLN A 331 -27.89 -2.42 14.19
C GLN A 331 -26.94 -3.27 15.04
N LEU A 332 -25.89 -2.65 15.57
CA LEU A 332 -24.86 -3.26 16.42
C LEU A 332 -24.21 -4.51 15.80
N LYS A 333 -24.09 -4.55 14.48
CA LYS A 333 -23.30 -5.56 13.78
C LYS A 333 -21.97 -4.99 13.34
N PHE A 334 -20.94 -5.82 13.45
CA PHE A 334 -19.62 -5.54 12.88
C PHE A 334 -19.73 -5.34 11.38
N CYS A 335 -18.92 -4.42 10.88
CA CYS A 335 -18.72 -4.20 9.47
C CYS A 335 -17.25 -3.82 9.20
N PHE A 336 -16.88 -3.84 7.93
CA PHE A 336 -15.54 -3.51 7.47
C PHE A 336 -15.63 -2.43 6.41
N VAL A 337 -14.87 -1.35 6.59
CA VAL A 337 -14.65 -0.37 5.52
C VAL A 337 -13.38 -0.79 4.80
N PHE A 338 -13.40 -0.80 3.46
CA PHE A 338 -12.24 -1.20 2.65
C PHE A 338 -11.94 -0.13 1.61
N GLY A 339 -10.73 0.40 1.58
CA GLY A 339 -10.32 1.41 0.61
C GLY A 339 -8.92 1.95 0.86
N TYR A 340 -8.63 3.06 0.20
CA TYR A 340 -7.39 3.81 0.25
C TYR A 340 -7.56 5.01 1.18
N PRO A 341 -6.74 5.14 2.24
CA PRO A 341 -6.91 6.17 3.25
C PRO A 341 -6.41 7.55 2.80
N VAL A 342 -5.33 7.59 2.02
CA VAL A 342 -4.77 8.85 1.49
C VAL A 342 -5.45 9.13 0.15
N THR A 343 -6.63 9.73 0.22
CA THR A 343 -7.53 9.94 -0.92
C THR A 343 -7.03 10.96 -1.91
N ASP A 344 -6.15 11.91 -1.56
CA ASP A 344 -5.54 12.86 -2.51
C ASP A 344 -4.25 12.33 -3.20
N GLY A 345 -3.89 11.08 -2.94
CA GLY A 345 -2.69 10.45 -3.48
C GLY A 345 -2.90 9.70 -4.80
N VAL A 346 -1.98 9.85 -5.74
CA VAL A 346 -1.88 9.00 -6.95
C VAL A 346 -0.82 7.90 -6.83
N GLU A 347 -0.14 7.85 -5.69
CA GLU A 347 0.93 6.89 -5.40
C GLU A 347 0.39 5.47 -5.30
N ALA A 348 1.18 4.49 -5.74
CA ALA A 348 0.87 3.08 -5.55
C ALA A 348 0.78 2.75 -4.05
N GLY A 349 -0.23 1.99 -3.67
CA GLY A 349 -0.48 1.60 -2.28
C GLY A 349 -1.53 0.50 -2.25
N TYR A 350 -1.42 -0.44 -1.32
CA TYR A 350 -2.46 -1.44 -1.12
C TYR A 350 -3.66 -0.83 -0.37
N PRO A 351 -4.90 -1.23 -0.68
CA PRO A 351 -6.05 -0.80 0.11
C PRO A 351 -5.97 -1.40 1.52
N LEU A 352 -6.66 -0.82 2.49
CA LEU A 352 -6.67 -1.31 3.87
C LEU A 352 -8.09 -1.60 4.35
N VAL A 353 -8.19 -2.52 5.30
CA VAL A 353 -9.43 -2.81 6.01
C VAL A 353 -9.45 -2.09 7.35
N ALA A 354 -10.57 -1.43 7.65
CA ALA A 354 -10.85 -0.85 8.96
C ALA A 354 -12.10 -1.49 9.57
N PRO A 355 -11.98 -2.12 10.75
CA PRO A 355 -13.15 -2.65 11.46
C PRO A 355 -14.03 -1.51 11.98
N SER A 356 -15.34 -1.73 11.95
CA SER A 356 -16.34 -0.78 12.45
C SER A 356 -17.58 -1.50 12.96
N VAL A 357 -18.53 -0.74 13.49
CA VAL A 357 -19.84 -1.22 13.96
C VAL A 357 -20.92 -0.30 13.40
N VAL A 358 -22.00 -0.88 12.88
CA VAL A 358 -23.20 -0.14 12.48
C VAL A 358 -23.92 0.36 13.75
N VAL A 359 -23.84 1.65 14.01
CA VAL A 359 -24.44 2.30 15.20
C VAL A 359 -25.93 2.59 14.96
N ARG A 360 -26.23 3.21 13.82
CA ARG A 360 -27.61 3.47 13.36
C ARG A 360 -27.76 2.89 11.95
N PRO A 361 -28.49 1.77 11.76
CA PRO A 361 -28.68 1.18 10.43
C PRO A 361 -29.49 2.10 9.51
N GLU A 362 -30.31 2.98 10.09
CA GLU A 362 -31.05 4.02 9.38
C GLU A 362 -31.04 5.31 10.20
N VAL A 363 -30.56 6.38 9.58
CA VAL A 363 -30.55 7.72 10.20
C VAL A 363 -31.86 8.49 9.96
N GLY A 364 -32.66 8.05 8.98
CA GLY A 364 -33.96 8.65 8.63
C GLY A 364 -33.90 9.73 7.54
N VAL A 365 -32.69 10.15 7.13
CA VAL A 365 -32.47 11.13 6.04
C VAL A 365 -31.46 10.57 5.03
N GLY A 366 -31.64 10.89 3.75
CA GLY A 366 -30.67 10.62 2.69
C GLY A 366 -30.35 9.14 2.43
N GLY A 367 -31.13 8.20 2.97
CA GLY A 367 -30.81 6.77 2.89
C GLY A 367 -29.51 6.40 3.61
N LEU A 368 -29.14 7.15 4.65
CA LEU A 368 -27.88 6.99 5.37
C LEU A 368 -27.93 5.94 6.48
N MET A 369 -26.77 5.39 6.79
CA MET A 369 -26.44 4.71 8.04
C MET A 369 -25.25 5.41 8.73
N GLN A 370 -25.15 5.25 10.04
CA GLN A 370 -24.01 5.72 10.83
C GLN A 370 -23.22 4.54 11.38
N MET A 371 -21.89 4.66 11.34
CA MET A 371 -20.93 3.69 11.82
C MET A 371 -20.02 4.29 12.89
N SER A 372 -19.34 3.44 13.66
CA SER A 372 -18.40 3.88 14.70
C SER A 372 -17.09 4.45 14.15
N GLY A 373 -16.73 4.18 12.89
CA GLY A 373 -15.45 4.59 12.31
C GLY A 373 -15.33 4.32 10.80
N SER A 374 -14.22 4.74 10.21
CA SER A 374 -13.85 4.55 8.79
C SER A 374 -12.33 4.26 8.69
N LEU A 375 -11.71 4.40 7.51
CA LEU A 375 -10.30 4.06 7.26
C LEU A 375 -9.27 4.99 7.94
N GLY A 376 -9.70 6.07 8.61
CA GLY A 376 -8.82 6.87 9.48
C GLY A 376 -8.90 8.39 9.35
N GLY A 377 -9.69 8.99 8.47
CA GLY A 377 -9.67 10.44 8.25
C GLY A 377 -11.05 11.01 7.90
N ALA A 378 -11.08 12.32 7.65
CA ALA A 378 -12.29 13.01 7.21
C ALA A 378 -12.70 12.57 5.80
N ASP A 379 -11.73 12.34 4.90
CA ASP A 379 -11.98 12.03 3.49
C ASP A 379 -11.56 10.61 3.11
N ASN A 380 -12.46 9.65 3.29
CA ASN A 380 -12.36 8.29 2.75
C ASN A 380 -13.50 8.03 1.75
N SER A 381 -13.88 9.08 1.03
CA SER A 381 -15.07 9.18 0.18
C SER A 381 -15.14 8.03 -0.80
N GLY A 382 -16.21 7.22 -0.72
CA GLY A 382 -16.53 6.21 -1.72
C GLY A 382 -16.08 4.80 -1.37
N SER A 383 -15.55 4.59 -0.17
CA SER A 383 -15.08 3.28 0.27
C SER A 383 -16.27 2.34 0.49
N PRO A 384 -16.28 1.13 -0.11
CA PRO A 384 -17.31 0.14 0.19
C PRO A 384 -17.28 -0.31 1.65
N VAL A 385 -18.46 -0.56 2.19
CA VAL A 385 -18.69 -1.09 3.52
C VAL A 385 -19.27 -2.49 3.40
N PHE A 386 -18.64 -3.47 4.05
CA PHE A 386 -19.03 -4.87 4.02
C PHE A 386 -19.52 -5.37 5.39
N ASP A 387 -20.46 -6.32 5.38
CA ASP A 387 -20.73 -7.14 6.56
C ASP A 387 -19.65 -8.22 6.74
N PRO A 388 -19.66 -8.99 7.86
CA PRO A 388 -18.65 -10.00 8.10
C PRO A 388 -18.70 -11.21 7.15
N SER A 389 -19.72 -11.32 6.31
CA SER A 389 -19.79 -12.33 5.25
C SER A 389 -19.22 -11.84 3.92
N GLY A 390 -18.75 -10.59 3.87
CA GLY A 390 -18.24 -9.93 2.67
C GLY A 390 -19.34 -9.41 1.74
N GLN A 391 -20.56 -9.20 2.24
CA GLN A 391 -21.63 -8.59 1.45
C GLN A 391 -21.60 -7.08 1.60
N LEU A 392 -21.78 -6.36 0.48
CA LEU A 392 -21.81 -4.89 0.47
C LEU A 392 -23.08 -4.37 1.16
N ILE A 393 -22.91 -3.58 2.22
CA ILE A 393 -23.99 -2.96 3.02
C ILE A 393 -24.06 -1.44 2.86
N GLY A 394 -23.02 -0.80 2.33
CA GLY A 394 -23.06 0.61 1.97
C GLY A 394 -21.76 1.13 1.38
N MET A 395 -21.66 2.45 1.26
CA MET A 395 -20.50 3.18 0.77
C MET A 395 -20.29 4.44 1.60
N THR A 396 -19.08 4.69 2.07
CA THR A 396 -18.76 5.88 2.87
C THR A 396 -18.95 7.17 2.07
N LEU A 397 -19.20 8.25 2.80
CA LEU A 397 -19.36 9.59 2.24
C LEU A 397 -18.27 10.53 2.75
N GLY A 398 -17.80 11.43 1.88
CA GLY A 398 -16.95 12.54 2.26
C GLY A 398 -17.64 13.52 3.22
N PRO A 399 -16.89 14.40 3.90
CA PRO A 399 -17.43 15.41 4.81
C PRO A 399 -18.40 16.37 4.12
N HIS A 400 -18.09 16.70 2.87
CA HIS A 400 -18.80 17.69 2.07
C HIS A 400 -19.61 17.06 0.93
N GLU A 401 -19.93 15.77 1.02
CA GLU A 401 -20.71 15.11 -0.01
C GLU A 401 -22.12 15.75 -0.07
N PRO A 402 -22.58 16.20 -1.26
CA PRO A 402 -23.92 16.74 -1.39
C PRO A 402 -24.97 15.66 -1.11
N LEU A 403 -25.99 16.02 -0.33
CA LEU A 403 -27.11 15.15 0.00
C LEU A 403 -28.41 15.94 0.05
N LYS A 404 -29.48 15.34 -0.44
CA LYS A 404 -30.81 15.97 -0.45
C LYS A 404 -31.25 16.30 0.97
N GLY A 405 -31.56 17.57 1.21
CA GLY A 405 -32.09 18.04 2.49
C GLY A 405 -31.06 18.12 3.61
N ILE A 406 -29.76 18.03 3.32
CA ILE A 406 -28.68 18.16 4.29
C ILE A 406 -27.69 19.20 3.78
N THR A 407 -27.69 20.38 4.40
CA THR A 407 -26.72 21.47 4.10
C THR A 407 -25.54 21.46 5.04
N ASP A 408 -25.75 21.03 6.30
CA ASP A 408 -24.71 20.83 7.31
C ASP A 408 -24.96 19.49 8.00
N ARG A 409 -24.15 18.49 7.63
CA ARG A 409 -24.30 17.13 8.15
C ARG A 409 -23.95 17.03 9.62
N ASP A 410 -22.90 17.74 10.05
CA ASP A 410 -22.40 17.65 11.42
C ASP A 410 -23.38 18.33 12.39
N SER A 411 -23.97 19.46 11.99
CA SER A 411 -25.04 20.12 12.75
C SER A 411 -26.29 19.23 12.88
N LEU A 412 -26.69 18.55 11.80
CA LEU A 412 -27.93 17.77 11.77
C LEU A 412 -27.78 16.38 12.42
N LEU A 413 -26.67 15.68 12.16
CA LEU A 413 -26.50 14.27 12.48
C LEU A 413 -25.45 14.00 13.55
N GLY A 414 -24.70 15.04 13.95
CA GLY A 414 -23.51 14.94 14.78
C GLY A 414 -22.30 14.48 13.98
N LYS A 415 -21.12 14.56 14.60
CA LYS A 415 -19.89 14.02 14.05
C LYS A 415 -19.94 12.49 13.99
N GLY A 416 -19.40 11.90 12.93
CA GLY A 416 -19.25 10.46 12.82
C GLY A 416 -19.00 9.98 11.40
N ALA A 417 -18.79 8.66 11.27
CA ALA A 417 -18.67 8.02 9.98
C ALA A 417 -20.07 7.72 9.42
N PHE A 418 -20.37 8.27 8.25
CA PHE A 418 -21.63 8.06 7.54
C PHE A 418 -21.41 7.32 6.23
N ALA A 419 -22.39 6.51 5.88
CA ALA A 419 -22.40 5.78 4.62
C ALA A 419 -23.79 5.78 4.01
N VAL A 420 -23.86 5.85 2.69
CA VAL A 420 -25.09 5.58 1.95
C VAL A 420 -25.34 4.08 1.99
N ARG A 421 -26.56 3.68 2.36
CA ARG A 421 -26.93 2.26 2.41
C ARG A 421 -26.90 1.64 1.02
N ALA A 422 -26.50 0.38 0.95
CA ALA A 422 -26.37 -0.31 -0.32
C ALA A 422 -27.71 -0.46 -1.08
N GLU A 423 -28.85 -0.38 -0.38
CA GLU A 423 -30.17 -0.30 -1.03
C GLU A 423 -30.30 0.90 -1.97
N ALA A 424 -29.81 2.09 -1.58
CA ALA A 424 -29.86 3.27 -2.44
C ALA A 424 -29.02 3.09 -3.71
N LEU A 425 -27.96 2.29 -3.64
CA LEU A 425 -27.12 1.94 -4.80
C LEU A 425 -27.88 1.13 -5.86
N ARG A 426 -28.94 0.39 -5.49
CA ARG A 426 -29.72 -0.40 -6.45
C ARG A 426 -30.35 0.47 -7.54
N ALA A 427 -30.65 1.74 -7.26
CA ALA A 427 -31.20 2.65 -8.26
C ALA A 427 -30.16 3.12 -9.32
N LEU A 428 -28.86 2.95 -9.03
CA LEU A 428 -27.77 3.32 -9.94
C LEU A 428 -27.38 2.20 -10.89
N VAL A 429 -27.27 0.97 -10.38
CA VAL A 429 -26.74 -0.15 -11.16
C VAL A 429 -27.88 -0.82 -11.95
N PRO A 430 -27.73 -1.17 -13.24
CA PRO A 430 -28.82 -1.77 -14.00
C PRO A 430 -29.36 -3.07 -13.43
N LYS A 431 -30.63 -3.37 -13.70
CA LYS A 431 -31.33 -4.58 -13.20
C LYS A 431 -30.59 -5.89 -13.51
N THR A 432 -29.87 -5.95 -14.63
CA THR A 432 -29.03 -7.10 -15.03
C THR A 432 -27.86 -7.33 -14.06
N ALA A 433 -27.33 -6.27 -13.45
CA ALA A 433 -26.28 -6.32 -12.45
C ALA A 433 -26.82 -6.61 -11.03
N GLN A 434 -28.13 -6.40 -10.80
CA GLN A 434 -28.81 -6.69 -9.54
C GLN A 434 -29.21 -8.16 -9.39
N ALA A 435 -28.96 -8.99 -10.42
CA ALA A 435 -29.37 -10.39 -10.45
C ALA A 435 -28.79 -11.17 -9.26
N ARG A 436 -29.65 -11.97 -8.61
CA ARG A 436 -29.26 -12.83 -7.50
C ARG A 436 -28.21 -13.84 -7.94
N PRO A 437 -27.01 -13.90 -7.35
CA PRO A 437 -26.21 -15.11 -7.44
C PRO A 437 -27.06 -16.31 -6.97
N LYS A 438 -26.92 -17.46 -7.64
CA LYS A 438 -27.55 -18.70 -7.19
C LYS A 438 -27.17 -18.88 -5.72
N ARG A 439 -28.19 -19.02 -4.85
CA ARG A 439 -28.01 -19.16 -3.42
C ARG A 439 -27.22 -20.44 -3.18
N GLY A 440 -25.90 -20.32 -3.04
CA GLY A 440 -25.08 -21.40 -2.52
C GLY A 440 -25.55 -21.75 -1.10
N LYS A 441 -25.19 -22.95 -0.60
CA LYS A 441 -25.42 -23.28 0.80
C LYS A 441 -24.90 -22.12 1.66
N ALA A 442 -25.74 -21.61 2.56
CA ALA A 442 -25.34 -20.60 3.51
C ALA A 442 -24.06 -21.11 4.21
N HIS A 443 -22.97 -20.35 4.11
CA HIS A 443 -21.78 -20.68 4.88
C HIS A 443 -22.17 -20.56 6.35
N THR A 444 -21.96 -21.63 7.10
CA THR A 444 -22.24 -21.66 8.55
C THR A 444 -21.22 -20.86 9.34
N VAL A 445 -20.10 -20.47 8.70
CA VAL A 445 -18.99 -19.73 9.28
C VAL A 445 -18.68 -18.52 8.38
N ASN A 446 -18.48 -17.35 8.99
CA ASN A 446 -18.03 -16.17 8.24
C ASN A 446 -16.58 -16.40 7.76
N PRO A 447 -16.23 -15.89 6.57
CA PRO A 447 -14.85 -15.91 6.10
C PRO A 447 -13.93 -15.16 7.07
N SER A 448 -12.64 -15.52 7.05
CA SER A 448 -11.62 -14.79 7.80
C SER A 448 -11.36 -13.40 7.18
N VAL A 449 -10.66 -12.50 7.89
CA VAL A 449 -10.34 -11.18 7.34
C VAL A 449 -9.41 -11.31 6.13
N GLU A 450 -8.51 -12.28 6.14
CA GLU A 450 -7.59 -12.59 5.05
C GLU A 450 -8.34 -13.06 3.81
N GLU A 451 -9.34 -13.93 3.99
CA GLU A 451 -10.23 -14.37 2.90
C GLU A 451 -11.04 -13.20 2.32
N LEU A 452 -11.52 -12.30 3.19
CA LEU A 452 -12.22 -11.10 2.75
C LEU A 452 -11.29 -10.15 1.99
N TYR A 453 -10.09 -9.90 2.50
CA TYR A 453 -9.09 -9.04 1.87
C TYR A 453 -8.73 -9.59 0.48
N GLU A 454 -8.32 -10.86 0.41
CA GLU A 454 -7.98 -11.58 -0.83
C GLU A 454 -9.08 -11.46 -1.89
N LYS A 455 -10.33 -11.70 -1.46
CA LYS A 455 -11.50 -11.72 -2.36
C LYS A 455 -11.93 -10.35 -2.82
N LEU A 456 -11.87 -9.34 -1.95
CA LEU A 456 -12.48 -8.03 -2.19
C LEU A 456 -11.50 -7.00 -2.76
N GLN A 457 -10.19 -7.13 -2.50
CA GLN A 457 -9.19 -6.17 -3.00
C GLN A 457 -9.26 -5.88 -4.51
N PRO A 458 -9.57 -6.84 -5.41
CA PRO A 458 -9.60 -6.54 -6.85
C PRO A 458 -10.84 -5.72 -7.24
N ALA A 459 -11.87 -5.71 -6.37
CA ALA A 459 -13.11 -5.00 -6.56
C ALA A 459 -13.09 -3.59 -5.96
N VAL A 460 -12.23 -3.34 -4.97
CA VAL A 460 -12.02 -2.03 -4.35
C VAL A 460 -11.08 -1.24 -5.24
N VAL A 461 -11.44 0.01 -5.52
CA VAL A 461 -10.67 0.86 -6.44
C VAL A 461 -10.39 2.22 -5.86
N GLN A 462 -9.23 2.74 -6.22
CA GLN A 462 -8.95 4.16 -6.19
C GLN A 462 -9.46 4.77 -7.50
N VAL A 463 -10.21 5.86 -7.37
CA VAL A 463 -10.70 6.66 -8.50
C VAL A 463 -9.92 7.96 -8.50
N VAL A 464 -9.31 8.30 -9.63
CA VAL A 464 -8.50 9.51 -9.82
C VAL A 464 -9.09 10.32 -10.94
N VAL A 465 -9.27 11.61 -10.69
CA VAL A 465 -9.80 12.59 -11.62
C VAL A 465 -8.74 13.65 -11.85
N ALA A 466 -8.29 13.79 -13.09
CA ALA A 466 -7.43 14.88 -13.52
C ALA A 466 -8.28 16.09 -13.93
N ASN A 467 -7.96 17.26 -13.34
CA ASN A 467 -8.67 18.53 -13.48
C ASN A 467 -7.98 19.49 -14.46
#